data_AF-A0A1Q7ANW6-F1
#
_entry.id   AF-A0A1Q7ANW6-F1
#
_cell.length_a   1.000
_cell.length_b   1.000
_cell.length_c   1.000
_cell.angle_alpha   90.00
_cell.angle_beta   90.00
_cell.angle_gamma   90.00
#
_symmetry.space_group_name_H-M   'P 1'
#
loop_
_entity.id
_entity.type
_entity.pdbx_description
1 polymer ?
#
loop_
_entity_poly.entity_id
_entity_poly.type
_entity_poly.pdbx_seq_one_letter_code
_entity_poly.pdbx_strand_id
1 'polypeptide(L)'
;MLLVIGFACLFVISTTVAASTTYASGRPGGNVTDPVVRAVDIAEPAVVRIITSLGGHLTVHFSQGSSVTFPQGTGNSYPLQLSGSGTFITAHGDILTADHVINPPHDQALSQFLDDQAAKDVAAYINLNARSGSQVSADQIDQELKSGSLQSAPTYDPATSEVFLNTTYTGPLTATDLSSLPFQLHAAVDRIEKESSFNQKDVAIVHVKMNDMASVQLGDSGSVQQQDQLTIIGFPGNGDVSDLPTDLLTASVNTISVSSTKTTNTGAQVIQVGGNVEHGDSGGPALDSNGAVVGIVSFGLVNSGSPGGTSFLQASSSARDLVQSLNLNTAPGAFQQAWSKAMTDYASNAPGHWHKAQQEFEQIAAKYPLFKGVTSYLTYTQQQAKTEKLPSTTSPATRPTPTNTLAAYAAWIIGGVIVLILLLALLSMVFFFRRRKTNAANRANPGRASQDQGVRPATIEQRGPNSHPGEVAGQQKQGAPQDDGMAAFGAPPATNTPQPVQSSSTSVQTVVSGTLRPWPL
;
A
#
# COMPACT_ATOMS: atom_id res chain seq x y z
N MET A 1 -26.24 -76.78 -6.31
CA MET A 1 -26.68 -75.69 -7.23
C MET A 1 -27.24 -74.55 -6.39
N LEU A 2 -27.30 -73.34 -6.98
CA LEU A 2 -28.35 -72.29 -6.86
C LEU A 2 -29.49 -72.55 -5.83
N LEU A 3 -30.01 -71.58 -5.06
CA LEU A 3 -29.74 -70.14 -4.82
C LEU A 3 -30.60 -69.69 -3.60
N VAL A 4 -30.79 -68.37 -3.37
CA VAL A 4 -31.86 -67.68 -2.60
C VAL A 4 -31.51 -67.16 -1.18
N ILE A 5 -31.12 -65.87 -1.18
CA ILE A 5 -31.57 -64.73 -0.32
C ILE A 5 -31.54 -64.84 1.22
N GLY A 6 -30.90 -63.83 1.84
CA GLY A 6 -31.01 -63.51 3.27
C GLY A 6 -30.52 -62.08 3.61
N PHE A 7 -30.98 -61.06 2.90
CA PHE A 7 -30.60 -59.66 3.17
C PHE A 7 -31.48 -59.04 4.28
N ALA A 8 -30.84 -58.53 5.34
CA ALA A 8 -31.49 -57.76 6.40
C ALA A 8 -31.12 -56.27 6.28
N CYS A 9 -32.11 -55.38 6.42
CA CYS A 9 -31.90 -53.94 6.35
C CYS A 9 -31.47 -53.36 7.70
N LEU A 10 -30.43 -52.52 7.69
CA LEU A 10 -30.13 -51.59 8.78
C LEU A 10 -29.72 -50.24 8.18
N PHE A 11 -30.69 -49.31 8.10
CA PHE A 11 -30.46 -47.94 7.63
C PHE A 11 -29.72 -47.14 8.71
N VAL A 12 -28.40 -47.01 8.57
CA VAL A 12 -27.64 -45.97 9.28
C VAL A 12 -27.61 -44.74 8.38
N ILE A 13 -28.39 -43.71 8.74
CA ILE A 13 -28.36 -42.42 8.04
C ILE A 13 -27.10 -41.68 8.48
N SER A 14 -25.99 -41.93 7.79
CA SER A 14 -24.77 -41.13 7.91
C SER A 14 -25.02 -39.74 7.35
N THR A 15 -25.50 -38.82 8.19
CA THR A 15 -25.53 -37.39 7.85
C THR A 15 -24.10 -36.90 7.73
N THR A 16 -23.54 -36.94 6.53
CA THR A 16 -22.31 -36.23 6.18
C THR A 16 -22.59 -34.74 6.25
N VAL A 17 -22.52 -34.19 7.45
CA VAL A 17 -22.33 -32.75 7.65
C VAL A 17 -20.97 -32.45 7.06
N ALA A 18 -20.94 -32.09 5.78
CA ALA A 18 -19.79 -31.50 5.17
C ALA A 18 -19.49 -30.24 5.98
N ALA A 19 -18.43 -30.29 6.80
CA ALA A 19 -17.95 -29.16 7.55
C ALA A 19 -17.39 -28.15 6.54
N SER A 20 -18.30 -27.34 5.97
CA SER A 20 -17.95 -26.17 5.17
C SER A 20 -17.19 -25.23 6.10
N THR A 21 -15.87 -25.37 6.11
CA THR A 21 -14.96 -24.41 6.71
C THR A 21 -15.05 -23.12 5.91
N THR A 22 -16.08 -22.34 6.21
CA THR A 22 -16.13 -20.91 5.92
C THR A 22 -15.06 -20.23 6.76
N TYR A 23 -13.81 -20.40 6.33
CA TYR A 23 -12.83 -19.33 6.46
C TYR A 23 -13.54 -18.06 5.98
N ALA A 24 -13.55 -17.02 6.80
CA ALA A 24 -13.91 -15.71 6.31
C ALA A 24 -12.84 -15.34 5.27
N SER A 25 -13.19 -15.43 3.99
CA SER A 25 -12.29 -15.05 2.91
C SER A 25 -11.93 -13.58 3.11
N GLY A 26 -10.65 -13.34 3.42
CA GLY A 26 -10.13 -12.01 3.68
C GLY A 26 -10.51 -11.10 2.52
N ARG A 27 -11.08 -9.93 2.84
CA ARG A 27 -11.45 -8.95 1.83
C ARG A 27 -10.18 -8.53 1.07
N PRO A 28 -10.11 -8.63 -0.27
CA PRO A 28 -9.00 -8.06 -1.05
C PRO A 28 -8.81 -6.57 -0.74
N GLY A 29 -7.56 -6.16 -0.49
CA GLY A 29 -7.20 -4.84 0.07
C GLY A 29 -7.45 -4.68 1.59
N GLY A 30 -7.91 -5.73 2.27
CA GLY A 30 -8.16 -5.70 3.72
C GLY A 30 -9.23 -4.67 4.12
N ASN A 31 -8.84 -3.64 4.86
CA ASN A 31 -9.74 -2.60 5.37
C ASN A 31 -9.93 -1.43 4.38
N VAL A 32 -10.28 -1.71 3.13
CA VAL A 32 -10.46 -0.69 2.07
C VAL A 32 -11.53 0.38 2.36
N THR A 33 -12.31 0.24 3.43
CA THR A 33 -13.19 1.31 3.93
C THR A 33 -12.38 2.47 4.51
N ASP A 34 -11.22 2.19 5.10
CA ASP A 34 -10.20 3.19 5.43
C ASP A 34 -9.71 3.88 4.14
N PRO A 35 -9.70 5.22 4.07
CA PRO A 35 -9.23 5.93 2.89
C PRO A 35 -7.75 5.72 2.59
N VAL A 36 -6.90 5.54 3.60
CA VAL A 36 -5.45 5.39 3.43
C VAL A 36 -5.14 4.01 2.82
N VAL A 37 -5.72 2.95 3.38
CA VAL A 37 -5.56 1.57 2.87
C VAL A 37 -6.02 1.50 1.40
N ARG A 38 -7.19 2.06 1.10
CA ARG A 38 -7.71 2.11 -0.27
C ARG A 38 -6.83 2.94 -1.22
N ALA A 39 -6.23 4.02 -0.74
CA ALA A 39 -5.34 4.85 -1.55
C ALA A 39 -4.04 4.11 -1.89
N VAL A 40 -3.53 3.30 -0.95
CA VAL A 40 -2.41 2.37 -1.17
C VAL A 40 -2.80 1.30 -2.19
N ASP A 41 -3.93 0.58 -2.03
CA ASP A 41 -4.40 -0.42 -3.02
C ASP A 41 -4.56 0.17 -4.44
N ILE A 42 -4.92 1.45 -4.54
CA ILE A 42 -5.10 2.18 -5.80
C ILE A 42 -3.77 2.53 -6.46
N ALA A 43 -2.72 2.78 -5.66
CA ALA A 43 -1.39 3.18 -6.11
C ALA A 43 -0.44 1.98 -6.34
N GLU A 44 -0.58 0.90 -5.58
CA GLU A 44 0.36 -0.23 -5.56
C GLU A 44 0.59 -0.91 -6.93
N PRO A 45 -0.41 -1.08 -7.83
CA PRO A 45 -0.19 -1.60 -9.19
C PRO A 45 0.61 -0.66 -10.12
N ALA A 46 0.87 0.58 -9.70
CA ALA A 46 1.74 1.53 -10.41
C ALA A 46 3.19 1.52 -9.90
N VAL A 47 3.50 0.72 -8.88
CA VAL A 47 4.85 0.58 -8.31
C VAL A 47 5.55 -0.58 -8.99
N VAL A 48 6.85 -0.44 -9.24
CA VAL A 48 7.65 -1.36 -10.06
C VAL A 48 9.00 -1.64 -9.40
N ARG A 49 9.52 -2.85 -9.61
CA ARG A 49 10.90 -3.19 -9.24
C ARG A 49 11.82 -2.81 -10.38
N ILE A 50 12.91 -2.15 -10.08
CA ILE A 50 13.94 -1.78 -11.07
C ILE A 50 15.19 -2.58 -10.74
N ILE A 51 15.71 -3.30 -11.73
CA ILE A 51 16.96 -4.06 -11.61
C ILE A 51 17.96 -3.44 -12.59
N THR A 52 19.05 -2.92 -12.05
CA THR A 52 20.07 -2.21 -12.83
C THR A 52 21.35 -3.03 -12.84
N SER A 53 21.85 -3.35 -14.03
CA SER A 53 23.04 -4.16 -14.27
C SER A 53 24.11 -3.35 -15.00
N LEU A 54 25.36 -3.49 -14.55
CA LEU A 54 26.55 -2.88 -15.16
C LEU A 54 27.75 -3.83 -15.05
N GLY A 55 28.66 -3.78 -16.02
CA GLY A 55 29.88 -4.59 -16.03
C GLY A 55 30.99 -3.93 -15.22
N GLY A 56 31.60 -4.67 -14.30
CA GLY A 56 32.77 -4.23 -13.53
C GLY A 56 34.08 -4.80 -14.08
N HIS A 57 35.11 -3.96 -14.15
CA HIS A 57 36.45 -4.33 -14.59
C HIS A 57 37.47 -3.80 -13.58
N LEU A 58 38.31 -4.67 -13.03
CA LEU A 58 39.34 -4.29 -12.05
C LEU A 58 40.73 -4.36 -12.66
N THR A 59 41.42 -3.22 -12.81
CA THR A 59 42.82 -3.20 -13.26
C THR A 59 43.74 -3.23 -12.06
N VAL A 60 44.52 -4.30 -11.92
CA VAL A 60 45.47 -4.51 -10.80
C VAL A 60 46.89 -4.20 -11.25
N HIS A 61 47.64 -3.48 -10.42
CA HIS A 61 49.00 -3.02 -10.69
C HIS A 61 50.03 -3.85 -9.88
N PHE A 62 50.87 -4.63 -10.58
CA PHE A 62 51.82 -5.56 -9.95
C PHE A 62 53.25 -5.01 -9.86
N SER A 63 54.01 -5.51 -8.88
CA SER A 63 55.41 -5.16 -8.60
C SER A 63 56.39 -5.65 -9.67
N GLN A 64 56.42 -4.91 -10.78
CA GLN A 64 57.33 -4.90 -11.94
C GLN A 64 56.81 -3.91 -13.02
N GLY A 65 55.66 -3.24 -12.79
CA GLY A 65 55.06 -2.28 -13.72
C GLY A 65 54.04 -2.90 -14.68
N SER A 66 53.89 -4.23 -14.67
CA SER A 66 52.80 -4.94 -15.34
C SER A 66 51.46 -4.65 -14.67
N SER A 67 50.50 -4.16 -15.44
CA SER A 67 49.10 -4.03 -15.01
C SER A 67 48.22 -5.02 -15.77
N VAL A 68 47.20 -5.58 -15.13
CA VAL A 68 46.30 -6.57 -15.74
C VAL A 68 44.87 -6.26 -15.35
N THR A 69 43.96 -6.23 -16.32
CA THR A 69 42.53 -6.04 -16.10
C THR A 69 41.83 -7.39 -15.94
N PHE A 70 40.91 -7.45 -14.98
CA PHE A 70 40.11 -8.60 -14.61
C PHE A 70 38.61 -8.29 -14.77
N PRO A 71 37.78 -9.22 -15.26
CA PRO A 71 38.14 -10.58 -15.66
C PRO A 71 38.96 -10.60 -16.95
N GLN A 72 39.78 -11.64 -17.14
CA GLN A 72 40.62 -11.73 -18.34
C GLN A 72 39.83 -12.25 -19.55
N GLY A 73 40.09 -11.67 -20.71
CA GLY A 73 39.42 -11.98 -21.99
C GLY A 73 38.64 -10.78 -22.54
N THR A 74 38.73 -10.55 -23.85
CA THR A 74 38.16 -9.36 -24.49
C THR A 74 36.64 -9.35 -24.41
N GLY A 75 36.07 -8.35 -23.73
CA GLY A 75 34.62 -8.18 -23.58
C GLY A 75 33.99 -8.95 -22.42
N ASN A 76 34.81 -9.58 -21.56
CA ASN A 76 34.34 -10.10 -20.28
C ASN A 76 34.25 -8.96 -19.25
N SER A 77 33.27 -9.01 -18.34
CA SER A 77 33.15 -8.14 -17.18
C SER A 77 32.53 -8.90 -16.00
N TYR A 78 32.74 -8.44 -14.76
CA TYR A 78 32.01 -8.96 -13.61
C TYR A 78 30.59 -8.39 -13.61
N PRO A 79 29.52 -9.21 -13.57
CA PRO A 79 28.16 -8.70 -13.55
C PRO A 79 27.86 -8.09 -12.19
N LEU A 80 27.74 -6.76 -12.14
CA LEU A 80 27.30 -6.03 -10.94
C LEU A 80 25.82 -5.73 -11.10
N GLN A 81 25.01 -6.03 -10.09
CA GLN A 81 23.56 -5.81 -10.15
C GLN A 81 23.03 -5.20 -8.85
N LEU A 82 22.25 -4.14 -9.01
CA LEU A 82 21.53 -3.45 -7.94
C LEU A 82 20.03 -3.62 -8.14
N SER A 83 19.30 -3.70 -7.03
CA SER A 83 17.84 -3.68 -6.99
C SER A 83 17.34 -2.40 -6.32
N GLY A 84 16.30 -1.81 -6.89
CA GLY A 84 15.55 -0.69 -6.35
C GLY A 84 14.08 -0.73 -6.77
N SER A 85 13.39 0.38 -6.54
CA SER A 85 11.97 0.57 -6.76
C SER A 85 11.70 1.83 -7.60
N GLY A 86 10.49 1.95 -8.14
CA GLY A 86 10.02 3.15 -8.81
C GLY A 86 8.49 3.15 -8.92
N THR A 87 7.91 4.22 -9.45
CA THR A 87 6.47 4.26 -9.75
C THR A 87 6.13 5.02 -11.02
N PHE A 88 5.18 4.52 -11.79
CA PHE A 88 4.62 5.24 -12.93
C PHE A 88 3.94 6.54 -12.48
N ILE A 89 4.36 7.67 -13.05
CA ILE A 89 3.79 9.00 -12.79
C ILE A 89 2.99 9.53 -13.99
N THR A 90 3.00 8.84 -15.13
CA THR A 90 2.13 9.09 -16.28
C THR A 90 1.51 7.79 -16.78
N ALA A 91 0.44 7.89 -17.57
CA ALA A 91 -0.15 6.74 -18.26
C ALA A 91 0.70 6.21 -19.44
N HIS A 92 1.83 6.85 -19.76
CA HIS A 92 2.59 6.65 -21.01
C HIS A 92 4.00 6.08 -20.80
N GLY A 93 4.23 5.44 -19.65
CA GLY A 93 5.46 4.69 -19.38
C GLY A 93 6.55 5.46 -18.64
N ASP A 94 6.26 6.68 -18.17
CA ASP A 94 7.23 7.49 -17.41
C ASP A 94 7.20 7.12 -15.93
N ILE A 95 8.34 6.69 -15.39
CA ILE A 95 8.54 6.16 -14.05
C ILE A 95 9.45 7.11 -13.26
N LEU A 96 9.01 7.52 -12.08
CA LEU A 96 9.82 8.20 -11.09
C LEU A 96 10.59 7.17 -10.24
N THR A 97 11.88 7.41 -10.06
CA THR A 97 12.78 6.65 -9.17
C THR A 97 13.88 7.57 -8.62
N ALA A 98 14.83 7.03 -7.87
CA ALA A 98 16.02 7.74 -7.41
C ALA A 98 17.14 7.63 -8.46
N ASP A 99 18.02 8.63 -8.56
CA ASP A 99 19.10 8.64 -9.55
C ASP A 99 20.05 7.45 -9.34
N HIS A 100 20.45 7.17 -8.10
CA HIS A 100 21.35 6.05 -7.79
C HIS A 100 20.79 4.64 -8.10
N VAL A 101 19.50 4.51 -8.39
CA VAL A 101 18.88 3.23 -8.80
C VAL A 101 19.17 2.94 -10.28
N ILE A 102 19.28 3.97 -11.12
CA ILE A 102 19.50 3.84 -12.57
C ILE A 102 20.90 4.29 -13.03
N ASN A 103 21.55 5.16 -12.25
CA ASN A 103 22.94 5.59 -12.35
C ASN A 103 23.69 5.25 -11.04
N PRO A 104 24.07 3.97 -10.78
CA PRO A 104 24.74 3.59 -9.53
C PRO A 104 26.03 4.40 -9.29
N PRO A 105 26.23 5.00 -8.11
CA PRO A 105 27.44 5.76 -7.83
C PRO A 105 28.66 4.82 -7.79
N HIS A 106 29.73 5.22 -8.48
CA HIS A 106 31.02 4.53 -8.47
C HIS A 106 31.78 4.83 -7.15
N ASP A 107 31.18 4.47 -6.03
CA ASP A 107 31.68 4.75 -4.69
C ASP A 107 32.49 3.58 -4.09
N GLN A 108 32.82 3.70 -2.80
CA GLN A 108 33.61 2.71 -2.08
C GLN A 108 32.88 1.37 -1.89
N ALA A 109 31.55 1.36 -1.79
CA ALA A 109 30.77 0.13 -1.59
C ALA A 109 30.65 -0.67 -2.89
N LEU A 110 30.37 0.00 -4.02
CA LEU A 110 30.40 -0.65 -5.34
C LEU A 110 31.81 -1.15 -5.69
N SER A 111 32.84 -0.36 -5.36
CA SER A 111 34.24 -0.75 -5.61
C SER A 111 34.68 -1.93 -4.74
N GLN A 112 34.28 -1.97 -3.47
CA GLN A 112 34.52 -3.15 -2.60
C GLN A 112 33.83 -4.39 -3.17
N PHE A 113 32.56 -4.30 -3.56
CA PHE A 113 31.86 -5.44 -4.17
C PHE A 113 32.54 -5.94 -5.46
N LEU A 114 33.16 -5.06 -6.25
CA LEU A 114 33.99 -5.43 -7.40
C LEU A 114 35.32 -6.09 -6.98
N ASP A 115 35.97 -5.62 -5.91
CA ASP A 115 37.15 -6.28 -5.33
C ASP A 115 36.80 -7.72 -4.88
N ASP A 116 35.66 -7.92 -4.18
CA ASP A 116 35.15 -9.24 -3.77
C ASP A 116 34.99 -10.21 -4.97
N GLN A 117 34.42 -9.73 -6.09
CA GLN A 117 34.27 -10.56 -7.31
C GLN A 117 35.62 -10.89 -7.95
N ALA A 118 36.52 -9.90 -8.05
CA ALA A 118 37.79 -10.03 -8.75
C ALA A 118 38.85 -10.83 -7.98
N ALA A 119 38.82 -10.81 -6.64
CA ALA A 119 39.87 -11.38 -5.78
C ALA A 119 40.22 -12.83 -6.10
N LYS A 120 39.24 -13.65 -6.50
CA LYS A 120 39.43 -15.05 -6.91
C LYS A 120 40.27 -15.21 -8.18
N ASP A 121 40.01 -14.42 -9.21
CA ASP A 121 40.73 -14.50 -10.48
C ASP A 121 42.11 -13.83 -10.39
N VAL A 122 42.21 -12.75 -9.60
CA VAL A 122 43.49 -12.10 -9.27
C VAL A 122 44.39 -13.07 -8.50
N ALA A 123 43.87 -13.78 -7.50
CA ALA A 123 44.60 -14.82 -6.79
C ALA A 123 45.02 -15.97 -7.72
N ALA A 124 44.13 -16.44 -8.60
CA ALA A 124 44.46 -17.46 -9.59
C ALA A 124 45.59 -17.00 -10.54
N TYR A 125 45.56 -15.76 -11.01
CA TYR A 125 46.60 -15.19 -11.87
C TYR A 125 47.95 -15.06 -11.15
N ILE A 126 47.97 -14.58 -9.90
CA ILE A 126 49.19 -14.50 -9.08
C ILE A 126 49.79 -15.90 -8.92
N ASN A 127 48.97 -16.89 -8.53
CA ASN A 127 49.39 -18.28 -8.34
C ASN A 127 49.93 -18.94 -9.61
N LEU A 128 49.43 -18.59 -10.80
CA LEU A 128 49.93 -19.07 -12.09
C LEU A 128 51.25 -18.42 -12.52
N ASN A 129 51.56 -17.21 -12.05
CA ASN A 129 52.77 -16.46 -12.42
C ASN A 129 53.86 -16.45 -11.32
N ALA A 130 53.56 -16.99 -10.14
CA ALA A 130 54.47 -17.07 -9.01
C ALA A 130 55.69 -17.97 -9.32
N ARG A 131 56.90 -17.38 -9.28
CA ARG A 131 58.15 -18.09 -9.60
C ARG A 131 58.63 -19.08 -8.52
N SER A 132 58.06 -19.07 -7.32
CA SER A 132 58.49 -19.92 -6.20
C SER A 132 57.46 -20.01 -5.07
N GLY A 133 56.83 -21.18 -4.91
CA GLY A 133 56.32 -21.74 -3.65
C GLY A 133 55.16 -21.06 -2.91
N SER A 134 55.05 -19.74 -2.95
CA SER A 134 54.02 -18.96 -2.25
C SER A 134 52.72 -18.99 -3.03
N GLN A 135 51.65 -19.48 -2.41
CA GLN A 135 50.28 -19.34 -2.93
C GLN A 135 49.51 -18.31 -2.11
N VAL A 136 48.67 -17.53 -2.78
CA VAL A 136 47.69 -16.61 -2.19
C VAL A 136 46.27 -17.17 -2.29
N SER A 137 45.43 -16.95 -1.28
CA SER A 137 44.00 -17.22 -1.35
C SER A 137 43.22 -16.04 -1.93
N ALA A 138 41.96 -16.27 -2.32
CA ALA A 138 41.05 -15.18 -2.68
C ALA A 138 40.89 -14.21 -1.51
N ASP A 139 40.65 -14.71 -0.30
CA ASP A 139 40.47 -13.94 0.93
C ASP A 139 41.69 -13.05 1.26
N GLN A 140 42.92 -13.48 0.91
CA GLN A 140 44.12 -12.65 1.09
C GLN A 140 44.13 -11.48 0.11
N ILE A 141 43.83 -11.75 -1.16
CA ILE A 141 43.78 -10.73 -2.21
C ILE A 141 42.62 -9.75 -1.98
N ASP A 142 41.47 -10.23 -1.53
CA ASP A 142 40.34 -9.41 -1.08
C ASP A 142 40.77 -8.36 -0.04
N GLN A 143 41.49 -8.78 0.99
CA GLN A 143 41.98 -7.89 2.05
C GLN A 143 43.14 -7.00 1.57
N GLU A 144 43.99 -7.47 0.65
CA GLU A 144 45.03 -6.63 0.03
C GLU A 144 44.45 -5.54 -0.88
N LEU A 145 43.38 -5.82 -1.64
CA LEU A 145 42.63 -4.84 -2.44
C LEU A 145 41.91 -3.83 -1.55
N LYS A 146 41.09 -4.31 -0.60
CA LYS A 146 40.31 -3.47 0.34
C LYS A 146 41.17 -2.58 1.24
N SER A 147 42.43 -2.94 1.48
CA SER A 147 43.40 -2.11 2.21
C SER A 147 44.24 -1.19 1.32
N GLY A 148 44.13 -1.30 -0.01
CA GLY A 148 45.01 -0.60 -0.96
C GLY A 148 46.47 -1.09 -0.95
N SER A 149 46.75 -2.22 -0.31
CA SER A 149 48.08 -2.85 -0.30
C SER A 149 48.44 -3.40 -1.68
N LEU A 150 47.45 -3.99 -2.36
CA LEU A 150 47.50 -4.31 -3.77
C LEU A 150 46.77 -3.20 -4.53
N GLN A 151 47.52 -2.39 -5.29
CA GLN A 151 46.95 -1.23 -5.97
C GLN A 151 46.05 -1.66 -7.13
N SER A 152 44.79 -1.20 -7.10
CA SER A 152 43.79 -1.44 -8.14
C SER A 152 43.16 -0.14 -8.64
N ALA A 153 42.57 -0.21 -9.82
CA ALA A 153 41.76 0.84 -10.43
C ALA A 153 40.49 0.20 -11.04
N PRO A 154 39.31 0.42 -10.44
CA PRO A 154 38.05 -0.06 -10.98
C PRO A 154 37.56 0.83 -12.14
N THR A 155 36.96 0.19 -13.14
CA THR A 155 36.26 0.85 -14.25
C THR A 155 34.97 0.09 -14.56
N TYR A 156 33.94 0.81 -14.97
CA TYR A 156 32.59 0.26 -15.11
C TYR A 156 32.02 0.53 -16.50
N ASP A 157 31.33 -0.45 -17.07
CA ASP A 157 30.52 -0.30 -18.28
C ASP A 157 29.26 0.56 -17.99
N PRO A 158 28.64 1.19 -19.00
CA PRO A 158 27.39 1.93 -18.82
C PRO A 158 26.28 1.06 -18.21
N ALA A 159 25.56 1.63 -17.24
CA ALA A 159 24.44 0.96 -16.59
C ALA A 159 23.26 0.73 -17.54
N THR A 160 22.53 -0.38 -17.31
CA THR A 160 21.31 -0.75 -18.02
C THR A 160 20.25 -1.20 -17.02
N SER A 161 19.00 -0.80 -17.20
CA SER A 161 17.93 -1.03 -16.22
C SER A 161 16.72 -1.73 -16.86
N GLU A 162 16.24 -2.79 -16.19
CA GLU A 162 15.03 -3.52 -16.54
C GLU A 162 13.96 -3.26 -15.45
N VAL A 163 12.73 -2.93 -15.88
CA VAL A 163 11.61 -2.63 -14.99
C VAL A 163 10.63 -3.80 -14.98
N PHE A 164 10.28 -4.30 -13.80
CA PHE A 164 9.35 -5.40 -13.60
C PHE A 164 8.07 -4.95 -12.88
N LEU A 165 6.91 -5.43 -13.34
CA LEU A 165 5.61 -5.08 -12.78
C LEU A 165 5.28 -5.88 -11.49
N ASN A 166 4.77 -5.20 -10.47
CA ASN A 166 4.33 -5.76 -9.19
C ASN A 166 3.28 -6.88 -9.38
N THR A 167 3.25 -7.89 -8.50
CA THR A 167 2.20 -8.94 -8.46
C THR A 167 0.82 -8.38 -8.17
N THR A 168 0.69 -7.19 -7.59
CA THR A 168 -0.61 -6.48 -7.53
C THR A 168 -1.11 -5.99 -8.90
N TYR A 169 -0.23 -5.89 -9.90
CA TYR A 169 -0.61 -5.76 -11.31
C TYR A 169 -0.72 -7.15 -11.98
N THR A 170 0.35 -7.94 -11.93
CA THR A 170 0.53 -9.16 -12.75
C THR A 170 -0.17 -10.41 -12.21
N GLY A 171 -0.66 -10.38 -10.96
CA GLY A 171 -1.09 -11.55 -10.19
C GLY A 171 0.09 -12.38 -9.68
N PRO A 172 -0.16 -13.45 -8.90
CA PRO A 172 0.89 -14.40 -8.53
C PRO A 172 1.53 -15.05 -9.75
N LEU A 173 2.87 -15.14 -9.74
CA LEU A 173 3.65 -15.60 -10.90
C LEU A 173 4.04 -17.07 -10.77
N THR A 174 4.17 -17.75 -11.91
CA THR A 174 4.55 -19.18 -12.00
C THR A 174 5.82 -19.42 -12.81
N ALA A 175 6.56 -18.37 -13.15
CA ALA A 175 7.90 -18.46 -13.72
C ALA A 175 8.90 -18.94 -12.65
N THR A 176 9.97 -19.61 -13.07
CA THR A 176 11.02 -20.13 -12.18
C THR A 176 12.09 -19.12 -11.83
N ASP A 177 12.22 -18.09 -12.66
CA ASP A 177 13.32 -17.13 -12.71
C ASP A 177 12.87 -15.89 -13.50
N LEU A 178 13.58 -14.76 -13.37
CA LEU A 178 13.16 -13.52 -14.04
C LEU A 178 13.31 -13.56 -15.57
N SER A 179 14.14 -14.44 -16.13
CA SER A 179 14.37 -14.54 -17.58
C SER A 179 13.29 -15.34 -18.31
N SER A 180 12.55 -16.20 -17.61
CA SER A 180 11.40 -16.93 -18.12
C SER A 180 10.06 -16.19 -17.99
N LEU A 181 10.07 -14.93 -17.56
CA LEU A 181 8.88 -14.08 -17.54
C LEU A 181 8.40 -13.71 -18.97
N PRO A 182 7.08 -13.55 -19.18
CA PRO A 182 6.56 -12.98 -20.42
C PRO A 182 6.97 -11.52 -20.58
N PHE A 183 7.45 -11.15 -21.77
CA PHE A 183 7.94 -9.81 -22.13
C PHE A 183 6.92 -8.67 -21.98
N GLN A 184 5.66 -8.97 -21.66
CA GLN A 184 4.62 -7.99 -21.36
C GLN A 184 4.54 -7.62 -19.86
N LEU A 185 5.29 -8.32 -19.00
CA LEU A 185 5.30 -8.10 -17.54
C LEU A 185 6.56 -7.34 -17.05
N HIS A 186 7.47 -7.03 -17.97
CA HIS A 186 8.69 -6.26 -17.73
C HIS A 186 9.08 -5.46 -18.99
N ALA A 187 9.93 -4.46 -18.85
CA ALA A 187 10.54 -3.75 -19.99
C ALA A 187 11.84 -3.04 -19.61
N ALA A 188 12.82 -3.10 -20.52
CA ALA A 188 14.02 -2.27 -20.49
C ALA A 188 13.67 -0.78 -20.50
N VAL A 189 14.42 0.00 -19.72
CA VAL A 189 14.43 1.47 -19.81
C VAL A 189 14.91 1.87 -21.21
N ASP A 190 14.05 2.56 -21.95
CA ASP A 190 14.33 3.06 -23.30
C ASP A 190 15.23 4.30 -23.27
N ARG A 191 15.03 5.15 -22.26
CA ARG A 191 15.78 6.38 -22.02
C ARG A 191 15.54 6.91 -20.61
N ILE A 192 16.49 7.70 -20.11
CA ILE A 192 16.28 8.62 -19.00
C ILE A 192 15.73 9.92 -19.60
N GLU A 193 14.55 10.37 -19.17
CA GLU A 193 13.97 11.65 -19.61
C GLU A 193 14.65 12.82 -18.90
N LYS A 194 14.79 12.70 -17.58
CA LYS A 194 15.49 13.69 -16.77
C LYS A 194 15.96 13.13 -15.45
N GLU A 195 17.13 13.57 -15.02
CA GLU A 195 17.74 13.24 -13.72
C GLU A 195 18.21 14.52 -13.01
N SER A 196 18.39 14.42 -11.69
CA SER A 196 19.25 15.28 -10.90
C SER A 196 20.04 14.37 -9.95
N SER A 197 21.36 14.44 -10.07
CA SER A 197 22.22 13.34 -9.62
C SER A 197 22.17 13.07 -8.12
N PHE A 198 22.66 11.91 -7.70
CA PHE A 198 22.75 11.48 -6.30
C PHE A 198 23.26 12.59 -5.34
N ASN A 199 24.32 13.30 -5.73
CA ASN A 199 24.91 14.38 -4.93
C ASN A 199 24.09 15.70 -4.92
N GLN A 200 22.95 15.76 -5.60
CA GLN A 200 22.07 16.92 -5.72
C GLN A 200 20.69 16.66 -5.09
N LYS A 201 19.78 16.05 -5.85
CA LYS A 201 18.39 15.75 -5.48
C LYS A 201 18.04 14.26 -5.62
N ASP A 202 18.96 13.42 -6.09
CA ASP A 202 18.81 11.97 -6.21
C ASP A 202 17.44 11.51 -6.75
N VAL A 203 17.02 12.07 -7.89
CA VAL A 203 15.74 11.74 -8.54
C VAL A 203 15.92 11.61 -10.05
N ALA A 204 15.29 10.61 -10.63
CA ALA A 204 15.25 10.36 -12.07
C ALA A 204 13.84 10.04 -12.54
N ILE A 205 13.51 10.49 -13.76
CA ILE A 205 12.36 10.05 -14.53
C ILE A 205 12.89 9.26 -15.71
N VAL A 206 12.51 7.98 -15.78
CA VAL A 206 12.90 7.04 -16.85
C VAL A 206 11.67 6.58 -17.63
N HIS A 207 11.84 6.24 -18.90
CA HIS A 207 10.75 5.87 -19.78
C HIS A 207 10.85 4.40 -20.22
N VAL A 208 9.75 3.66 -20.11
CA VAL A 208 9.58 2.31 -20.67
C VAL A 208 8.45 2.28 -21.71
N LYS A 209 8.50 1.32 -22.63
CA LYS A 209 7.54 1.22 -23.77
C LYS A 209 6.19 0.59 -23.36
N MET A 210 5.55 1.14 -22.33
CA MET A 210 4.23 0.74 -21.82
C MET A 210 3.21 1.91 -21.93
N ASN A 211 1.92 1.63 -22.04
CA ASN A 211 0.87 2.64 -22.30
C ASN A 211 -0.49 2.25 -21.67
N ASP A 212 -1.28 3.26 -21.28
CA ASP A 212 -2.51 3.14 -20.47
C ASP A 212 -2.26 2.34 -19.18
N MET A 213 -1.16 2.65 -18.49
CA MET A 213 -0.75 2.00 -17.24
C MET A 213 -1.46 2.58 -16.00
N ALA A 214 -1.27 1.90 -14.87
CA ALA A 214 -1.48 2.50 -13.56
C ALA A 214 -0.53 3.69 -13.36
N SER A 215 -0.92 4.71 -12.60
CA SER A 215 -0.14 5.95 -12.42
C SER A 215 -0.48 6.69 -11.13
N VAL A 216 0.53 7.10 -10.35
CA VAL A 216 0.38 7.85 -9.10
C VAL A 216 0.66 9.34 -9.32
N GLN A 217 -0.13 10.22 -8.68
CA GLN A 217 0.08 11.67 -8.76
C GLN A 217 1.08 12.18 -7.71
N LEU A 218 1.82 13.25 -8.02
CA LEU A 218 2.73 13.91 -7.09
C LEU A 218 1.96 14.80 -6.09
N GLY A 219 1.90 14.38 -4.83
CA GLY A 219 1.37 15.17 -3.72
C GLY A 219 2.29 16.34 -3.37
N ASP A 220 1.85 17.23 -2.47
CA ASP A 220 2.66 18.37 -2.06
C ASP A 220 3.52 18.09 -0.83
N SER A 221 4.83 17.90 -1.04
CA SER A 221 5.79 17.78 0.05
C SER A 221 5.87 19.02 0.93
N GLY A 222 5.35 20.17 0.49
CA GLY A 222 5.24 21.40 1.27
C GLY A 222 4.25 21.32 2.44
N SER A 223 3.25 20.43 2.38
CA SER A 223 2.29 20.25 3.50
C SER A 223 2.76 19.25 4.56
N VAL A 224 3.79 18.43 4.30
CA VAL A 224 4.25 17.37 5.22
C VAL A 224 4.86 17.95 6.49
N GLN A 225 4.33 17.52 7.64
CA GLN A 225 4.74 17.93 8.99
C GLN A 225 5.46 16.81 9.75
N GLN A 226 6.06 17.16 10.89
CA GLN A 226 6.52 16.17 11.87
C GLN A 226 5.33 15.38 12.43
N GLN A 227 5.55 14.10 12.73
CA GLN A 227 4.55 13.13 13.21
C GLN A 227 3.49 12.70 12.17
N ASP A 228 3.51 13.22 10.94
CA ASP A 228 2.73 12.66 9.84
C ASP A 228 3.14 11.20 9.59
N GLN A 229 2.16 10.37 9.21
CA GLN A 229 2.40 9.01 8.74
C GLN A 229 2.35 8.99 7.21
N LEU A 230 3.37 8.37 6.61
CA LEU A 230 3.45 8.10 5.17
C LEU A 230 3.49 6.59 4.94
N THR A 231 3.13 6.14 3.75
CA THR A 231 3.26 4.73 3.36
C THR A 231 4.26 4.60 2.22
N ILE A 232 5.35 3.86 2.46
CA ILE A 232 6.28 3.44 1.41
C ILE A 232 5.74 2.16 0.76
N ILE A 233 5.87 2.07 -0.56
CA ILE A 233 5.71 0.85 -1.32
C ILE A 233 7.03 0.59 -2.06
N GLY A 234 7.63 -0.58 -1.87
CA GLY A 234 8.96 -0.88 -2.41
C GLY A 234 9.31 -2.37 -2.43
N PHE A 235 10.50 -2.69 -2.92
CA PHE A 235 11.03 -4.04 -3.07
C PHE A 235 12.33 -4.21 -2.25
N PRO A 236 12.24 -4.22 -0.91
CA PRO A 236 13.40 -4.28 -0.03
C PRO A 236 14.06 -5.66 -0.09
N GLY A 237 15.39 -5.70 -0.28
CA GLY A 237 16.13 -6.93 -0.51
C GLY A 237 16.11 -7.91 0.67
N ASN A 238 15.87 -7.43 1.90
CA ASN A 238 15.67 -8.30 3.07
C ASN A 238 14.26 -8.90 3.15
N GLY A 239 13.33 -8.49 2.29
CA GLY A 239 12.02 -9.13 2.08
C GLY A 239 12.03 -10.27 1.05
N ASP A 240 13.08 -10.38 0.23
CA ASP A 240 13.23 -11.44 -0.77
C ASP A 240 13.52 -12.80 -0.10
N VAL A 241 12.47 -13.55 0.26
CA VAL A 241 12.57 -14.85 0.93
C VAL A 241 12.97 -16.01 -0.01
N SER A 242 12.89 -15.81 -1.32
CA SER A 242 13.43 -16.70 -2.34
C SER A 242 13.72 -15.95 -3.64
N ASP A 243 14.48 -16.56 -4.55
CA ASP A 243 14.76 -16.01 -5.88
C ASP A 243 13.61 -16.23 -6.89
N LEU A 244 12.44 -16.72 -6.44
CA LEU A 244 11.27 -16.93 -7.30
C LEU A 244 10.66 -15.57 -7.72
N PRO A 245 10.33 -15.36 -9.01
CA PRO A 245 9.71 -14.13 -9.51
C PRO A 245 8.47 -13.66 -8.75
N THR A 246 7.66 -14.56 -8.18
CA THR A 246 6.47 -14.16 -7.43
C THR A 246 6.80 -13.56 -6.05
N ASP A 247 7.93 -13.93 -5.46
CA ASP A 247 8.40 -13.35 -4.20
C ASP A 247 9.13 -12.04 -4.51
N LEU A 248 10.08 -12.08 -5.45
CA LEU A 248 10.85 -10.92 -5.92
C LEU A 248 9.97 -9.77 -6.45
N LEU A 249 8.81 -10.07 -7.03
CA LEU A 249 7.91 -9.05 -7.61
C LEU A 249 6.66 -8.77 -6.77
N THR A 250 6.60 -9.25 -5.51
CA THR A 250 5.59 -8.78 -4.54
C THR A 250 6.18 -7.65 -3.70
N ALA A 251 5.54 -6.48 -3.73
CA ALA A 251 6.00 -5.32 -2.97
C ALA A 251 5.79 -5.48 -1.45
N SER A 252 6.65 -4.81 -0.68
CA SER A 252 6.42 -4.52 0.74
C SER A 252 5.73 -3.16 0.89
N VAL A 253 4.77 -3.09 1.81
CA VAL A 253 4.03 -1.88 2.17
C VAL A 253 4.38 -1.51 3.61
N ASN A 254 5.15 -0.43 3.78
CA ASN A 254 5.72 -0.01 5.07
C ASN A 254 5.13 1.34 5.52
N THR A 255 4.40 1.38 6.65
CA THR A 255 4.03 2.66 7.29
C THR A 255 5.22 3.24 8.06
N ILE A 256 5.52 4.50 7.81
CA ILE A 256 6.64 5.25 8.40
C ILE A 256 6.17 6.58 9.01
N SER A 257 6.95 7.13 9.92
CA SER A 257 6.66 8.38 10.63
C SER A 257 7.65 9.49 10.27
N VAL A 258 7.17 10.71 10.01
CA VAL A 258 8.02 11.86 9.68
C VAL A 258 8.68 12.41 10.95
N SER A 259 10.01 12.36 10.98
CA SER A 259 10.83 12.86 12.10
C SER A 259 11.22 14.33 11.94
N SER A 260 11.56 14.77 10.71
CA SER A 260 11.77 16.19 10.38
C SER A 260 11.80 16.43 8.87
N THR A 261 11.46 17.63 8.43
CA THR A 261 11.77 18.13 7.09
C THR A 261 13.02 19.02 7.15
N LYS A 262 13.92 18.89 6.17
CA LYS A 262 15.25 19.50 6.14
C LYS A 262 15.62 19.93 4.72
N THR A 263 16.68 20.73 4.61
CA THR A 263 17.28 21.15 3.33
C THR A 263 18.74 20.71 3.31
N THR A 264 19.22 20.15 2.20
CA THR A 264 20.64 19.81 2.01
C THR A 264 21.48 21.06 1.72
N ASN A 265 22.81 20.95 1.80
CA ASN A 265 23.73 22.01 1.37
C ASN A 265 23.60 22.33 -0.14
N THR A 266 23.01 21.44 -0.93
CA THR A 266 22.70 21.63 -2.36
C THR A 266 21.30 22.20 -2.62
N GLY A 267 20.53 22.52 -1.57
CA GLY A 267 19.19 23.10 -1.69
C GLY A 267 18.06 22.09 -1.96
N ALA A 268 18.33 20.78 -1.87
CA ALA A 268 17.30 19.76 -1.99
C ALA A 268 16.49 19.66 -0.70
N GLN A 269 15.16 19.60 -0.80
CA GLN A 269 14.29 19.32 0.33
C GLN A 269 14.25 17.81 0.59
N VAL A 270 14.49 17.41 1.83
CA VAL A 270 14.46 16.01 2.28
C VAL A 270 13.57 15.82 3.49
N ILE A 271 12.94 14.65 3.58
CA ILE A 271 12.07 14.23 4.67
C ILE A 271 12.80 13.13 5.44
N GLN A 272 13.22 13.41 6.67
CA GLN A 272 13.76 12.41 7.58
C GLN A 272 12.60 11.58 8.15
N VAL A 273 12.73 10.25 8.09
CA VAL A 273 11.68 9.32 8.50
C VAL A 273 12.19 8.29 9.49
N GLY A 274 11.28 7.76 10.32
CA GLY A 274 11.52 6.67 11.26
C GLY A 274 10.48 5.56 11.07
N GLY A 275 10.95 4.32 11.00
CA GLY A 275 10.17 3.12 10.69
C GLY A 275 11.03 2.13 9.90
N ASN A 276 10.40 1.17 9.22
CA ASN A 276 11.09 0.23 8.34
C ASN A 276 11.32 0.88 6.96
N VAL A 277 12.58 1.10 6.58
CA VAL A 277 13.00 1.62 5.26
C VAL A 277 14.35 1.00 4.94
N GLU A 278 14.41 0.18 3.91
CA GLU A 278 15.52 -0.75 3.69
C GLU A 278 16.11 -0.67 2.27
N HIS A 279 17.31 -1.23 2.08
CA HIS A 279 17.94 -1.32 0.76
C HIS A 279 17.03 -2.08 -0.22
N GLY A 280 16.70 -1.46 -1.35
CA GLY A 280 15.69 -1.93 -2.31
C GLY A 280 14.39 -1.12 -2.30
N ASP A 281 14.02 -0.48 -1.19
CA ASP A 281 12.95 0.54 -1.16
C ASP A 281 13.36 1.80 -1.95
N SER A 282 14.66 2.06 -2.11
CA SER A 282 15.25 3.16 -2.89
C SER A 282 14.52 3.41 -4.22
N GLY A 283 14.14 4.66 -4.47
CA GLY A 283 13.35 5.08 -5.64
C GLY A 283 11.85 4.83 -5.52
N GLY A 284 11.39 4.03 -4.55
CA GLY A 284 9.98 3.79 -4.27
C GLY A 284 9.27 5.04 -3.75
N PRO A 285 7.96 5.18 -4.01
CA PRO A 285 7.18 6.30 -3.53
C PRO A 285 6.86 6.18 -2.03
N ALA A 286 6.96 7.31 -1.33
CA ALA A 286 6.29 7.53 -0.05
C ALA A 286 5.01 8.34 -0.28
N LEU A 287 3.88 7.70 0.01
CA LEU A 287 2.53 8.24 -0.20
C LEU A 287 2.02 8.96 1.04
N ASP A 288 1.25 10.03 0.82
CA ASP A 288 0.40 10.64 1.84
C ASP A 288 -0.90 9.84 2.07
N SER A 289 -1.76 10.32 2.97
CA SER A 289 -3.07 9.73 3.27
C SER A 289 -4.09 9.80 2.14
N ASN A 290 -3.77 10.47 1.02
CA ASN A 290 -4.56 10.53 -0.21
C ASN A 290 -4.02 9.58 -1.30
N GLY A 291 -2.89 8.91 -1.06
CA GLY A 291 -2.19 8.08 -2.05
C GLY A 291 -1.36 8.88 -3.05
N ALA A 292 -0.97 10.11 -2.72
CA ALA A 292 -0.16 10.96 -3.57
C ALA A 292 1.31 10.97 -3.12
N VAL A 293 2.25 10.91 -4.07
CA VAL A 293 3.69 10.81 -3.78
C VAL A 293 4.19 12.13 -3.18
N VAL A 294 4.56 12.14 -1.90
CA VAL A 294 5.16 13.30 -1.20
C VAL A 294 6.66 13.13 -0.94
N GLY A 295 7.19 11.91 -1.07
CA GLY A 295 8.62 11.65 -1.06
C GLY A 295 9.03 10.46 -1.93
N ILE A 296 10.31 10.36 -2.22
CA ILE A 296 10.97 9.27 -2.96
C ILE A 296 12.06 8.72 -2.04
N VAL A 297 12.08 7.42 -1.76
CA VAL A 297 13.13 6.81 -0.89
C VAL A 297 14.51 7.00 -1.52
N SER A 298 15.50 7.44 -0.75
CA SER A 298 16.79 7.89 -1.31
C SER A 298 18.00 7.36 -0.54
N PHE A 299 18.35 7.92 0.63
CA PHE A 299 19.59 7.57 1.32
C PHE A 299 19.41 7.30 2.82
N GLY A 300 20.32 6.48 3.37
CA GLY A 300 20.47 6.26 4.80
C GLY A 300 21.78 6.86 5.34
N LEU A 301 21.72 7.43 6.54
CA LEU A 301 22.91 7.76 7.34
C LEU A 301 23.04 6.76 8.48
N VAL A 302 24.19 6.10 8.58
CA VAL A 302 24.52 5.18 9.68
C VAL A 302 25.79 5.64 10.40
N ASN A 303 25.80 5.45 11.72
CA ASN A 303 26.99 5.64 12.54
C ASN A 303 27.57 4.26 12.87
N SER A 304 28.83 4.03 12.47
CA SER A 304 29.55 2.79 12.74
C SER A 304 29.57 2.50 14.25
N GLY A 305 28.84 1.47 14.68
CA GLY A 305 28.71 1.06 16.09
C GLY A 305 27.42 1.47 16.81
N SER A 306 26.43 2.06 16.12
CA SER A 306 25.08 2.30 16.68
C SER A 306 24.02 1.44 15.97
N PRO A 307 23.16 0.71 16.68
CA PRO A 307 21.97 0.08 16.09
C PRO A 307 20.96 1.15 15.67
N GLY A 308 20.59 1.15 14.39
CA GLY A 308 19.63 2.08 13.80
C GLY A 308 20.26 3.12 12.87
N GLY A 309 19.88 3.07 11.60
CA GLY A 309 20.13 4.14 10.64
C GLY A 309 19.08 5.25 10.72
N THR A 310 19.38 6.40 10.12
CA THR A 310 18.40 7.45 9.85
C THR A 310 18.14 7.51 8.35
N SER A 311 16.91 7.21 7.93
CA SER A 311 16.52 7.16 6.52
C SER A 311 15.91 8.49 6.05
N PHE A 312 16.19 8.84 4.80
CA PHE A 312 15.74 10.09 4.18
C PHE A 312 15.04 9.84 2.85
N LEU A 313 13.95 10.57 2.64
CA LEU A 313 13.25 10.68 1.38
C LEU A 313 13.65 12.00 0.70
N GLN A 314 13.82 12.00 -0.62
CA GLN A 314 13.80 13.24 -1.40
C GLN A 314 12.35 13.72 -1.52
N ALA A 315 12.10 15.00 -1.27
CA ALA A 315 10.76 15.55 -1.29
C ALA A 315 10.17 15.58 -2.72
N SER A 316 8.85 15.39 -2.88
CA SER A 316 8.19 15.39 -4.20
C SER A 316 8.38 16.68 -5.00
N SER A 317 8.70 17.81 -4.35
CA SER A 317 9.17 19.02 -5.02
C SER A 317 10.35 18.78 -5.98
N SER A 318 11.30 17.91 -5.61
CA SER A 318 12.44 17.57 -6.47
C SER A 318 12.02 16.89 -7.77
N ALA A 319 11.04 15.99 -7.70
CA ALA A 319 10.46 15.33 -8.89
C ALA A 319 9.55 16.27 -9.69
N ARG A 320 8.81 17.15 -9.00
CA ARG A 320 7.93 18.15 -9.62
C ARG A 320 8.71 19.12 -10.52
N ASP A 321 9.91 19.53 -10.13
CA ASP A 321 10.80 20.34 -10.97
C ASP A 321 11.13 19.63 -12.30
N LEU A 322 11.40 18.31 -12.25
CA LEU A 322 11.69 17.51 -13.45
C LEU A 322 10.45 17.42 -14.35
N VAL A 323 9.31 17.04 -13.78
CA VAL A 323 8.00 16.97 -14.48
C VAL A 323 7.66 18.28 -15.19
N GLN A 324 7.85 19.42 -14.50
CA GLN A 324 7.62 20.75 -15.08
C GLN A 324 8.62 21.08 -16.20
N SER A 325 9.92 20.75 -16.03
CA SER A 325 10.94 21.01 -17.06
C SER A 325 10.70 20.22 -18.36
N LEU A 326 10.11 19.02 -18.23
CA LEU A 326 9.74 18.15 -19.35
C LEU A 326 8.35 18.45 -19.93
N ASN A 327 7.49 19.17 -19.21
CA ASN A 327 6.07 19.37 -19.50
C ASN A 327 5.27 18.03 -19.56
N LEU A 328 5.61 17.06 -18.71
CA LEU A 328 4.95 15.75 -18.69
C LEU A 328 3.47 15.83 -18.29
N ASN A 329 2.63 15.05 -18.97
CA ASN A 329 1.23 14.90 -18.63
C ASN A 329 1.02 13.81 -17.57
N THR A 330 1.04 14.20 -16.29
CA THR A 330 0.77 13.30 -15.15
C THR A 330 -0.73 13.10 -14.86
N ALA A 331 -1.61 13.38 -15.81
CA ALA A 331 -3.04 13.11 -15.66
C ALA A 331 -3.33 11.60 -15.71
N PRO A 332 -4.17 11.05 -14.80
CA PRO A 332 -4.49 9.62 -14.78
C PRO A 332 -5.02 9.08 -16.11
N GLY A 333 -4.47 7.96 -16.57
CA GLY A 333 -4.90 7.24 -17.78
C GLY A 333 -6.31 6.65 -17.68
N ALA A 334 -6.81 6.08 -18.78
CA ALA A 334 -8.12 5.41 -18.78
C ALA A 334 -8.09 4.14 -17.93
N PHE A 335 -6.93 3.51 -17.74
CA PHE A 335 -6.72 2.45 -16.75
C PHE A 335 -6.91 2.98 -15.34
N GLN A 336 -6.10 3.96 -14.94
CA GLN A 336 -6.11 4.48 -13.57
C GLN A 336 -7.47 5.07 -13.19
N GLN A 337 -8.14 5.77 -14.11
CA GLN A 337 -9.49 6.28 -13.89
C GLN A 337 -10.50 5.15 -13.62
N ALA A 338 -10.44 4.05 -14.39
CA ALA A 338 -11.31 2.90 -14.17
C ALA A 338 -10.98 2.18 -12.85
N TRP A 339 -9.69 1.96 -12.56
CA TRP A 339 -9.22 1.29 -11.34
C TRP A 339 -9.59 2.05 -10.07
N SER A 340 -9.21 3.33 -9.96
CA SER A 340 -9.56 4.18 -8.81
C SER A 340 -11.07 4.26 -8.58
N LYS A 341 -11.86 4.29 -9.66
CA LYS A 341 -13.31 4.32 -9.59
C LYS A 341 -13.89 3.00 -9.08
N ALA A 342 -13.47 1.86 -9.66
CA ALA A 342 -13.94 0.54 -9.24
C ALA A 342 -13.58 0.26 -7.77
N MET A 343 -12.38 0.66 -7.32
CA MET A 343 -11.96 0.58 -5.92
C MET A 343 -12.76 1.51 -4.98
N THR A 344 -13.19 2.68 -5.45
CA THR A 344 -14.08 3.58 -4.69
C THR A 344 -15.48 2.98 -4.53
N ASP A 345 -16.06 2.43 -5.59
CA ASP A 345 -17.39 1.80 -5.53
C ASP A 345 -17.35 0.45 -4.79
N TYR A 346 -16.26 -0.31 -4.89
CA TYR A 346 -15.98 -1.48 -4.06
C TYR A 346 -16.00 -1.12 -2.57
N ALA A 347 -15.29 -0.07 -2.16
CA ALA A 347 -15.21 0.39 -0.77
C ALA A 347 -16.48 1.09 -0.24
N SER A 348 -17.46 1.35 -1.10
CA SER A 348 -18.72 1.99 -0.75
C SER A 348 -19.55 1.17 0.26
N ASN A 349 -20.58 1.81 0.82
CA ASN A 349 -21.65 1.17 1.59
C ASN A 349 -23.04 1.45 0.99
N ALA A 350 -23.11 2.03 -0.22
CA ALA A 350 -24.35 2.34 -0.91
C ALA A 350 -25.03 1.06 -1.42
N PRO A 351 -26.36 0.89 -1.29
CA PRO A 351 -27.04 -0.30 -1.80
C PRO A 351 -26.88 -0.48 -3.31
N GLY A 352 -26.43 -1.65 -3.75
CA GLY A 352 -26.10 -1.96 -5.15
C GLY A 352 -24.62 -1.82 -5.50
N HIS A 353 -23.76 -1.46 -4.53
CA HIS A 353 -22.34 -1.26 -4.79
C HIS A 353 -21.58 -2.55 -5.13
N TRP A 354 -22.01 -3.71 -4.64
CA TRP A 354 -21.35 -4.97 -5.00
C TRP A 354 -21.58 -5.33 -6.47
N HIS A 355 -22.81 -5.19 -6.96
CA HIS A 355 -23.14 -5.36 -8.37
C HIS A 355 -22.39 -4.35 -9.26
N LYS A 356 -22.29 -3.10 -8.81
CA LYS A 356 -21.60 -2.02 -9.52
C LYS A 356 -20.09 -2.28 -9.62
N ALA A 357 -19.44 -2.56 -8.49
CA ALA A 357 -18.01 -2.89 -8.43
C ALA A 357 -17.69 -4.16 -9.22
N GLN A 358 -18.53 -5.19 -9.16
CA GLN A 358 -18.41 -6.38 -10.01
C GLN A 358 -18.37 -5.98 -11.50
N GLN A 359 -19.39 -5.25 -11.98
CA GLN A 359 -19.50 -4.87 -13.39
C GLN A 359 -18.28 -4.06 -13.86
N GLU A 360 -17.68 -3.26 -12.98
CA GLU A 360 -16.52 -2.42 -13.28
C GLU A 360 -15.21 -3.23 -13.26
N PHE A 361 -15.04 -4.16 -12.33
CA PHE A 361 -13.92 -5.12 -12.36
C PHE A 361 -14.01 -6.09 -13.55
N GLU A 362 -15.21 -6.48 -14.00
CA GLU A 362 -15.40 -7.26 -15.23
C GLU A 362 -14.98 -6.47 -16.49
N GLN A 363 -15.32 -5.18 -16.56
CA GLN A 363 -14.87 -4.29 -17.65
C GLN A 363 -13.35 -4.09 -17.64
N ILE A 364 -12.74 -3.92 -16.46
CA ILE A 364 -11.28 -3.80 -16.31
C ILE A 364 -10.59 -5.09 -16.75
N ALA A 365 -11.03 -6.25 -16.27
CA ALA A 365 -10.46 -7.55 -16.64
C ALA A 365 -10.58 -7.85 -18.14
N ALA A 366 -11.66 -7.40 -18.78
CA ALA A 366 -11.87 -7.56 -20.22
C ALA A 366 -11.04 -6.57 -21.07
N LYS A 367 -10.87 -5.32 -20.62
CA LYS A 367 -10.08 -4.29 -21.35
C LYS A 367 -8.57 -4.46 -21.15
N TYR A 368 -8.13 -4.89 -19.97
CA TYR A 368 -6.71 -4.98 -19.59
C TYR A 368 -6.32 -6.41 -19.21
N PRO A 369 -6.21 -7.33 -20.20
CA PRO A 369 -6.02 -8.76 -19.93
C PRO A 369 -4.70 -9.12 -19.24
N LEU A 370 -3.74 -8.19 -19.14
CA LEU A 370 -2.47 -8.36 -18.39
C LEU A 370 -2.61 -8.02 -16.88
N PHE A 371 -3.57 -7.18 -16.50
CA PHE A 371 -3.80 -6.77 -15.12
C PHE A 371 -4.56 -7.86 -14.36
N LYS A 372 -3.88 -8.94 -13.97
CA LYS A 372 -4.49 -10.06 -13.24
C LYS A 372 -4.77 -9.75 -11.77
N GLY A 373 -4.18 -8.71 -11.20
CA GLY A 373 -4.46 -8.26 -9.82
C GLY A 373 -5.96 -8.06 -9.53
N VAL A 374 -6.73 -7.62 -10.54
CA VAL A 374 -8.20 -7.48 -10.48
C VAL A 374 -8.94 -8.79 -10.14
N THR A 375 -8.34 -9.96 -10.35
CA THR A 375 -9.02 -11.26 -10.27
C THR A 375 -9.55 -11.55 -8.86
N SER A 376 -8.84 -11.14 -7.81
CA SER A 376 -9.26 -11.33 -6.42
C SER A 376 -10.49 -10.46 -6.09
N TYR A 377 -10.41 -9.17 -6.43
CA TYR A 377 -11.49 -8.18 -6.31
C TYR A 377 -12.74 -8.58 -7.08
N LEU A 378 -12.57 -9.05 -8.33
CA LEU A 378 -13.66 -9.57 -9.15
C LEU A 378 -14.31 -10.82 -8.51
N THR A 379 -13.49 -11.79 -8.09
CA THR A 379 -14.00 -13.02 -7.46
C THR A 379 -14.77 -12.71 -6.17
N TYR A 380 -14.30 -11.74 -5.37
CA TYR A 380 -14.97 -11.32 -4.14
C TYR A 380 -16.27 -10.57 -4.41
N THR A 381 -16.28 -9.60 -5.34
CA THR A 381 -17.51 -8.86 -5.70
C THR A 381 -18.58 -9.78 -6.30
N GLN A 382 -18.20 -10.75 -7.13
CA GLN A 382 -19.10 -11.81 -7.62
C GLN A 382 -19.64 -12.74 -6.53
N GLN A 383 -19.05 -12.76 -5.33
CA GLN A 383 -19.61 -13.47 -4.16
C GLN A 383 -20.57 -12.58 -3.39
N GLN A 384 -20.23 -11.31 -3.15
CA GLN A 384 -21.08 -10.37 -2.40
C GLN A 384 -22.34 -9.96 -3.16
N ALA A 385 -22.27 -9.77 -4.49
CA ALA A 385 -23.44 -9.41 -5.30
C ALA A 385 -24.57 -10.45 -5.20
N LYS A 386 -24.23 -11.74 -5.02
CA LYS A 386 -25.20 -12.84 -4.86
C LYS A 386 -26.00 -12.77 -3.54
N THR A 387 -25.52 -12.03 -2.55
CA THR A 387 -26.16 -11.86 -1.24
C THR A 387 -26.62 -10.42 -0.97
N GLU A 388 -26.23 -9.47 -1.82
CA GLU A 388 -26.61 -8.07 -1.73
C GLU A 388 -28.13 -7.88 -1.88
N LYS A 389 -28.78 -7.38 -0.82
CA LYS A 389 -30.17 -6.95 -0.88
C LYS A 389 -30.24 -5.58 -1.52
N LEU A 390 -30.38 -5.56 -2.84
CA LEU A 390 -30.78 -4.36 -3.58
C LEU A 390 -32.04 -3.76 -2.94
N PRO A 391 -32.18 -2.42 -2.85
CA PRO A 391 -33.42 -1.81 -2.43
C PRO A 391 -34.51 -2.24 -3.40
N SER A 392 -35.60 -2.81 -2.89
CA SER A 392 -36.77 -3.07 -3.72
C SER A 392 -37.15 -1.77 -4.43
N THR A 393 -37.07 -1.76 -5.75
CA THR A 393 -37.70 -0.71 -6.55
C THR A 393 -39.21 -0.86 -6.41
N THR A 394 -39.74 -0.28 -5.32
CA THR A 394 -40.93 0.54 -5.48
C THR A 394 -40.60 1.58 -6.54
N SER A 395 -40.85 1.22 -7.80
CA SER A 395 -41.34 2.19 -8.78
C SER A 395 -42.30 3.11 -8.03
N PRO A 396 -42.21 4.45 -8.20
CA PRO A 396 -43.27 5.33 -7.71
C PRO A 396 -44.55 4.81 -8.37
N ALA A 397 -45.38 4.11 -7.59
CA ALA A 397 -46.45 3.27 -8.12
C ALA A 397 -47.30 4.15 -9.01
N THR A 398 -47.33 3.84 -10.32
CA THR A 398 -47.72 4.77 -11.39
C THR A 398 -49.05 5.36 -11.01
N ARG A 399 -49.03 6.59 -10.46
CA ARG A 399 -50.14 7.09 -9.65
C ARG A 399 -51.35 7.09 -10.58
N PRO A 400 -52.36 6.22 -10.38
CA PRO A 400 -53.51 6.24 -11.26
C PRO A 400 -54.05 7.66 -11.17
N THR A 401 -54.11 8.33 -12.32
CA THR A 401 -54.69 9.67 -12.48
C THR A 401 -56.01 9.63 -11.70
N PRO A 402 -56.22 10.47 -10.68
CA PRO A 402 -57.20 10.17 -9.63
C PRO A 402 -58.60 9.99 -10.22
N THR A 403 -58.94 8.72 -10.46
CA THR A 403 -60.20 8.27 -11.04
C THR A 403 -61.24 8.37 -9.96
N ASN A 404 -61.71 9.61 -9.76
CA ASN A 404 -62.56 10.08 -8.66
C ASN A 404 -63.38 8.95 -8.04
N THR A 405 -62.86 8.31 -6.99
CA THR A 405 -63.41 7.05 -6.48
C THR A 405 -64.81 7.24 -5.91
N LEU A 406 -65.14 8.47 -5.51
CA LEU A 406 -66.49 8.96 -5.25
C LEU A 406 -67.49 8.63 -6.37
N ALA A 407 -67.11 8.69 -7.65
CA ALA A 407 -67.99 8.34 -8.77
C ALA A 407 -68.21 6.82 -8.90
N ALA A 408 -67.16 6.02 -8.68
CA ALA A 408 -67.27 4.56 -8.68
C ALA A 408 -68.13 4.07 -7.50
N TYR A 409 -67.86 4.56 -6.28
CA TYR A 409 -68.69 4.26 -5.12
C TYR A 409 -70.10 4.82 -5.24
N ALA A 410 -70.31 6.00 -5.85
CA ALA A 410 -71.65 6.50 -6.15
C ALA A 410 -72.43 5.56 -7.08
N ALA A 411 -71.81 5.00 -8.13
CA ALA A 411 -72.48 4.05 -9.01
C ALA A 411 -72.90 2.77 -8.26
N TRP A 412 -72.02 2.20 -7.43
CA TRP A 412 -72.34 1.01 -6.61
C TRP A 412 -73.34 1.30 -5.48
N ILE A 413 -73.30 2.49 -4.87
CA ILE A 413 -74.26 2.90 -3.84
C ILE A 413 -75.62 3.20 -4.46
N ILE A 414 -75.70 3.87 -5.62
CA ILE A 414 -76.95 4.12 -6.34
C ILE A 414 -77.56 2.79 -6.80
N GLY A 415 -76.77 1.90 -7.40
CA GLY A 415 -77.22 0.55 -7.77
C GLY A 415 -77.72 -0.26 -6.56
N GLY A 416 -76.96 -0.27 -5.47
CA GLY A 416 -77.33 -0.94 -4.22
C GLY A 416 -78.58 -0.35 -3.56
N VAL A 417 -78.75 0.98 -3.58
CA VAL A 417 -79.95 1.67 -3.07
C VAL A 417 -81.17 1.41 -3.96
N ILE A 418 -81.02 1.36 -5.29
CA ILE A 418 -82.11 0.98 -6.21
C ILE A 418 -82.54 -0.47 -5.95
N VAL A 419 -81.59 -1.41 -5.83
CA VAL A 419 -81.90 -2.82 -5.51
C VAL A 419 -82.53 -2.94 -4.12
N LEU A 420 -82.06 -2.18 -3.12
CA LEU A 420 -82.63 -2.15 -1.77
C LEU A 420 -84.04 -1.55 -1.77
N ILE A 421 -84.31 -0.48 -2.52
CA ILE A 421 -85.65 0.12 -2.68
C ILE A 421 -86.58 -0.84 -3.39
N LEU A 422 -86.14 -1.55 -4.43
CA LEU A 422 -86.93 -2.57 -5.11
C LEU A 422 -87.23 -3.76 -4.19
N LEU A 423 -86.26 -4.24 -3.42
CA LEU A 423 -86.47 -5.29 -2.40
C LEU A 423 -87.40 -4.81 -1.27
N LEU A 424 -87.30 -3.56 -0.82
CA LEU A 424 -88.20 -2.97 0.16
C LEU A 424 -89.61 -2.73 -0.40
N ALA A 425 -89.75 -2.43 -1.69
CA ALA A 425 -91.05 -2.38 -2.37
C ALA A 425 -91.69 -3.77 -2.44
N LEU A 426 -90.92 -4.81 -2.81
CA LEU A 426 -91.38 -6.19 -2.86
C LEU A 426 -91.74 -6.73 -1.46
N LEU A 427 -90.88 -6.48 -0.47
CA LEU A 427 -91.13 -6.83 0.93
C LEU A 427 -92.32 -6.07 1.52
N SER A 428 -92.47 -4.77 1.25
CA SER A 428 -93.63 -4.00 1.73
C SER A 428 -94.93 -4.42 1.06
N MET A 429 -94.91 -4.81 -0.22
CA MET A 429 -96.06 -5.42 -0.91
C MET A 429 -96.49 -6.72 -0.21
N VAL A 430 -95.56 -7.63 0.07
CA VAL A 430 -95.81 -8.87 0.83
C VAL A 430 -96.24 -8.58 2.27
N PHE A 431 -95.72 -7.53 2.90
CA PHE A 431 -96.00 -7.18 4.30
C PHE A 431 -97.37 -6.48 4.48
N PHE A 432 -97.80 -5.66 3.52
CA PHE A 432 -99.16 -5.10 3.49
C PHE A 432 -100.21 -6.20 3.30
N PHE A 433 -99.92 -7.24 2.52
CA PHE A 433 -100.79 -8.44 2.42
C PHE A 433 -100.77 -9.35 3.66
N ARG A 434 -99.88 -9.14 4.65
CA ARG A 434 -99.76 -10.00 5.85
C ARG A 434 -99.87 -9.28 7.19
N ARG A 435 -100.17 -7.97 7.22
CA ARG A 435 -100.31 -7.18 8.47
C ARG A 435 -101.70 -7.30 9.10
N ARG A 436 -101.83 -8.20 10.08
CA ARG A 436 -102.82 -8.09 11.18
C ARG A 436 -102.10 -8.28 12.53
N LYS A 437 -102.31 -7.32 13.45
CA LYS A 437 -101.92 -7.34 14.90
C LYS A 437 -100.39 -7.15 15.16
N THR A 438 -99.89 -6.03 15.71
CA THR A 438 -99.88 -5.48 17.12
C THR A 438 -98.96 -6.25 18.09
N ASN A 439 -98.20 -5.68 19.04
CA ASN A 439 -97.88 -4.28 19.46
C ASN A 439 -96.70 -4.26 20.49
N ALA A 440 -96.12 -3.08 20.80
CA ALA A 440 -95.40 -2.68 22.05
C ALA A 440 -94.03 -3.36 22.40
N ALA A 441 -93.13 -2.79 23.24
CA ALA A 441 -92.82 -1.39 23.66
C ALA A 441 -91.50 -1.27 24.49
N ASN A 442 -90.96 -0.04 24.62
CA ASN A 442 -89.97 0.49 25.61
C ASN A 442 -88.53 -0.09 25.66
N ARG A 443 -87.40 0.63 25.87
CA ARG A 443 -86.98 1.91 26.55
C ARG A 443 -86.48 1.75 28.01
N ALA A 444 -85.18 2.03 28.25
CA ALA A 444 -84.64 2.84 29.37
C ALA A 444 -83.08 2.98 29.31
N ASN A 445 -82.51 3.96 30.03
CA ASN A 445 -81.06 4.25 30.22
C ASN A 445 -80.88 5.12 31.51
N PRO A 446 -79.78 5.89 31.71
CA PRO A 446 -78.53 5.60 32.43
C PRO A 446 -78.44 6.16 33.89
N GLY A 447 -77.29 6.01 34.58
CA GLY A 447 -76.84 7.03 35.56
C GLY A 447 -75.74 6.69 36.60
N ARG A 448 -74.73 7.58 36.69
CA ARG A 448 -74.06 8.18 37.91
C ARG A 448 -73.42 7.27 39.00
N ALA A 449 -72.56 7.74 39.94
CA ALA A 449 -71.56 8.83 40.03
C ALA A 449 -70.81 8.75 41.41
N SER A 450 -69.87 9.68 41.68
CA SER A 450 -69.07 9.90 42.93
C SER A 450 -67.92 8.89 43.18
N GLN A 451 -66.71 9.20 43.72
CA GLN A 451 -66.11 10.30 44.52
C GLN A 451 -66.09 10.05 46.05
N ASP A 452 -64.89 9.88 46.65
CA ASP A 452 -64.45 10.53 47.90
C ASP A 452 -62.90 10.46 48.12
N GLN A 453 -62.35 11.01 49.23
CA GLN A 453 -60.93 11.25 49.54
C GLN A 453 -60.39 10.63 50.85
N GLY A 454 -59.05 10.67 51.04
CA GLY A 454 -58.36 10.55 52.35
C GLY A 454 -57.11 9.65 52.31
N VAL A 455 -56.03 9.85 53.08
CA VAL A 455 -55.59 10.93 54.03
C VAL A 455 -54.03 11.04 53.95
N ARG A 456 -53.42 12.13 54.45
CA ARG A 456 -51.94 12.41 54.51
C ARG A 456 -51.39 12.11 55.95
N PRO A 457 -50.19 12.56 56.46
CA PRO A 457 -49.05 13.30 55.85
C PRO A 457 -47.60 12.92 56.34
N ALA A 458 -46.61 13.70 55.83
CA ALA A 458 -45.34 14.12 56.50
C ALA A 458 -44.15 13.13 56.55
N THR A 459 -42.86 13.52 56.57
CA THR A 459 -42.18 14.84 56.45
C THR A 459 -40.69 14.59 56.05
N ILE A 460 -40.07 15.26 55.05
CA ILE A 460 -39.22 16.51 55.12
C ILE A 460 -37.85 16.25 55.83
N GLU A 461 -36.64 16.66 55.37
CA GLU A 461 -36.22 17.58 54.28
C GLU A 461 -34.72 17.45 53.84
N GLN A 462 -34.37 17.94 52.63
CA GLN A 462 -33.24 18.85 52.18
C GLN A 462 -31.80 18.80 52.81
N ARG A 463 -30.69 19.30 52.20
CA ARG A 463 -30.28 19.92 50.90
C ARG A 463 -28.71 19.93 50.80
N GLY A 464 -28.10 20.02 49.60
CA GLY A 464 -26.61 20.13 49.38
C GLY A 464 -26.04 21.57 49.51
N PRO A 465 -24.93 22.00 48.84
CA PRO A 465 -24.08 21.32 47.82
C PRO A 465 -22.52 21.59 47.86
N ASN A 466 -21.77 21.08 46.85
CA ASN A 466 -20.45 21.52 46.27
C ASN A 466 -19.17 21.75 47.14
N SER A 467 -18.01 21.15 46.75
CA SER A 467 -16.86 21.82 46.04
C SER A 467 -15.43 21.24 46.28
N HIS A 468 -14.75 20.79 45.21
CA HIS A 468 -13.30 20.90 44.88
C HIS A 468 -12.17 20.32 45.82
N PRO A 469 -10.88 20.19 45.39
CA PRO A 469 -10.02 19.04 45.73
C PRO A 469 -8.79 19.33 46.63
N GLY A 470 -8.02 18.26 46.97
CA GLY A 470 -6.78 18.32 47.76
C GLY A 470 -5.78 17.18 47.46
N GLU A 471 -4.49 17.46 47.63
CA GLU A 471 -3.31 16.96 46.91
C GLU A 471 -2.30 16.17 47.82
N VAL A 472 -1.24 15.58 47.21
CA VAL A 472 0.10 15.11 47.72
C VAL A 472 0.35 14.25 48.98
N ALA A 473 1.17 13.19 48.78
CA ALA A 473 2.49 12.86 49.41
C ALA A 473 3.09 11.61 48.69
N GLY A 474 4.39 11.23 48.59
CA GLY A 474 5.68 11.57 49.24
C GLY A 474 6.34 10.28 49.81
N GLN A 475 7.65 9.93 49.81
CA GLN A 475 8.97 10.46 49.36
C GLN A 475 10.01 9.24 49.36
N GLN A 476 11.33 9.24 49.06
CA GLN A 476 12.37 10.16 48.51
C GLN A 476 13.63 9.37 47.98
N LYS A 477 14.28 9.88 46.90
CA LYS A 477 15.75 10.00 46.57
C LYS A 477 16.88 9.07 47.12
N GLN A 478 17.82 8.69 46.23
CA GLN A 478 19.29 8.96 46.21
C GLN A 478 19.98 8.17 45.06
N GLY A 479 21.06 8.59 44.37
CA GLY A 479 21.71 9.93 44.27
C GLY A 479 23.18 9.88 43.77
N ALA A 480 23.51 10.55 42.65
CA ALA A 480 24.89 10.91 42.23
C ALA A 480 24.86 11.99 41.12
N PRO A 481 25.79 12.98 41.09
CA PRO A 481 25.92 13.94 39.99
C PRO A 481 27.10 13.58 39.04
N GLN A 482 26.93 13.84 37.75
CA GLN A 482 28.01 13.91 36.77
C GLN A 482 27.88 15.22 35.97
N ASP A 483 29.00 15.81 35.57
CA ASP A 483 29.11 17.22 35.19
C ASP A 483 28.98 17.43 33.66
N ASP A 484 27.73 17.49 33.19
CA ASP A 484 27.41 17.74 31.77
C ASP A 484 27.63 19.23 31.41
N GLY A 485 28.86 19.55 31.00
CA GLY A 485 29.36 20.92 30.73
C GLY A 485 28.74 21.65 29.52
N MET A 486 27.41 21.81 29.50
CA MET A 486 26.66 22.53 28.45
C MET A 486 26.26 23.94 28.91
N ALA A 487 27.15 24.92 28.69
CA ALA A 487 26.85 26.33 28.93
C ALA A 487 25.86 26.87 27.89
N ALA A 488 24.80 27.54 28.35
CA ALA A 488 23.85 28.21 27.46
C ALA A 488 24.47 29.45 26.78
N PHE A 489 24.12 29.67 25.50
CA PHE A 489 24.52 30.88 24.77
C PHE A 489 23.93 32.14 25.43
N GLY A 490 24.78 33.05 25.94
CA GLY A 490 24.33 34.36 26.44
C GLY A 490 25.23 35.10 27.44
N ALA A 491 26.35 34.55 27.90
CA ALA A 491 27.21 35.18 28.92
C ALA A 491 28.52 35.77 28.32
N PRO A 492 29.05 36.89 28.88
CA PRO A 492 30.34 37.46 28.46
C PRO A 492 31.54 36.58 28.89
N PRO A 493 32.67 36.63 28.17
CA PRO A 493 33.76 35.68 28.32
C PRO A 493 34.58 35.89 29.60
N ALA A 494 34.77 34.81 30.37
CA ALA A 494 35.82 34.71 31.37
C ALA A 494 37.10 34.12 30.74
N THR A 495 38.24 34.74 30.98
CA THR A 495 39.53 34.33 30.40
C THR A 495 40.18 33.19 31.18
N ASN A 496 40.59 32.11 30.51
CA ASN A 496 41.73 31.26 30.91
C ASN A 496 42.27 30.46 29.71
N THR A 497 43.50 29.95 29.83
CA THR A 497 44.32 29.42 28.74
C THR A 497 44.05 27.94 28.38
N PRO A 498 44.37 27.49 27.14
CA PRO A 498 43.93 26.20 26.61
C PRO A 498 44.86 25.01 26.94
N GLN A 499 44.27 23.81 26.97
CA GLN A 499 44.96 22.54 26.70
C GLN A 499 44.44 21.93 25.39
N PRO A 500 45.23 21.10 24.68
CA PRO A 500 44.87 20.59 23.36
C PRO A 500 43.82 19.47 23.44
N VAL A 501 42.75 19.62 22.67
CA VAL A 501 41.73 18.58 22.48
C VAL A 501 42.16 17.64 21.34
N GLN A 502 42.17 16.33 21.58
CA GLN A 502 42.37 15.33 20.52
C GLN A 502 41.11 15.25 19.65
N SER A 503 41.29 15.32 18.33
CA SER A 503 40.19 15.19 17.36
C SER A 503 39.73 13.74 17.21
N SER A 504 38.63 13.37 17.88
CA SER A 504 37.92 12.11 17.65
C SER A 504 37.11 12.18 16.35
N SER A 505 37.66 11.67 15.26
CA SER A 505 36.99 11.65 13.94
C SER A 505 35.98 10.51 13.84
N THR A 506 34.79 10.71 14.41
CA THR A 506 33.64 9.80 14.18
C THR A 506 33.14 10.00 12.76
N SER A 507 33.51 9.10 11.85
CA SER A 507 33.08 9.14 10.45
C SER A 507 31.62 8.71 10.32
N VAL A 508 30.72 9.68 10.10
CA VAL A 508 29.36 9.39 9.61
C VAL A 508 29.50 8.82 8.20
N GLN A 509 29.02 7.59 7.98
CA GLN A 509 28.98 6.99 6.66
C GLN A 509 27.56 7.15 6.09
N THR A 510 27.45 7.90 4.98
CA THR A 510 26.31 7.76 4.08
C THR A 510 26.45 6.39 3.42
N VAL A 511 25.53 5.46 3.72
CA VAL A 511 25.55 4.14 3.07
C VAL A 511 24.59 4.18 1.90
N VAL A 512 25.18 4.10 0.70
CA VAL A 512 24.48 4.13 -0.58
C VAL A 512 24.74 2.80 -1.26
N SER A 513 23.74 1.95 -1.29
CA SER A 513 23.70 0.75 -2.13
C SER A 513 22.25 0.26 -2.16
N GLY A 514 21.64 0.20 -3.34
CA GLY A 514 20.58 -0.80 -3.56
C GLY A 514 21.21 -2.18 -3.37
N THR A 515 20.44 -3.19 -2.95
CA THR A 515 21.01 -4.48 -2.50
C THR A 515 21.87 -5.14 -3.58
N LEU A 516 23.20 -5.01 -3.43
CA LEU A 516 24.20 -5.66 -4.28
C LEU A 516 24.18 -7.16 -3.99
N ARG A 517 23.66 -7.94 -4.94
CA ARG A 517 23.62 -9.41 -4.84
C ARG A 517 24.68 -10.04 -5.75
N PRO A 518 25.51 -10.97 -5.25
CA PRO A 518 26.06 -12.02 -6.09
C PRO A 518 24.87 -12.86 -6.59
N TRP A 519 24.65 -12.93 -7.90
CA TRP A 519 23.60 -13.78 -8.47
C TRP A 519 24.01 -15.27 -8.40
N PRO A 520 23.08 -16.20 -8.11
CA PRO A 520 23.33 -17.63 -8.31
C PRO A 520 23.49 -17.96 -9.81
N LEU A 521 24.28 -18.99 -10.12
CA LEU A 521 24.47 -19.52 -11.48
C LEU A 521 23.40 -20.55 -11.87
#